data_AF-A0A168QGH4-F1
#
_entry.id   AF-A0A168QGH4-F1
#
_cell.length_a   1.000
_cell.length_b   1.000
_cell.length_c   1.000
_cell.angle_alpha   90.00
_cell.angle_beta   90.00
_cell.angle_gamma   90.00
#
_symmetry.space_group_name_H-M   'P 1'
#
loop_
_entity.id
_entity.type
_entity.pdbx_description
1 polymer ?
#
loop_
_entity_poly.entity_id
_entity_poly.type
_entity_poly.pdbx_seq_one_letter_code
_entity_poly.pdbx_strand_id
1 'polypeptide(L)'
;MPALEYREALDLKPHFPVVLIPGIISSGLESWGTLEKSKRFFRKRMWGTTTMFRSVLLDKELWTEHLKLDPVTGLDPPGIKIRAAQGLDAADYFVTGYWIWAKIIENLAYIGYDNNNMYLASYDWRLSFFNLETRDQYFSKLMSMIEISKKGSGVPAVIVTHSMGSSMFPYFLRWVQSPEGGNRGDDWTEQHIASFVNIAGPMVGVPKALTAMLSGETRDTMSLGSFGAYLLEKFFSRRERASLMRTWSGGSSMLLKGGETIWGNQTFAPDDEENSQHHSFGNILSFTKTNEGEATDIDQNFSADESLDLLHVTGTPDYSRMLKSNYSFGITTSKKQLLQNNKDSRKWSNPLESQLPIAPSMKIYCLYGVGLPTERSYYYTRANDDISKPSMDCDIDVSALLNGTDIKEEDDGTVPVLSLGYMCAPSGGWTKHADLYNPGHSPVVLKEYLHEQSDSKLDVRGGSKAGDHVDILGNWEMTLDILQIVANKGSNVTQRIVSNIEDYVQKINIEPLP
;
A
#
# COMPACT_ATOMS: atom_id res chain seq x y z
N MET A 1 5.53 27.02 -2.63
CA MET A 1 5.52 25.75 -3.39
C MET A 1 6.87 25.60 -4.08
N PRO A 2 7.48 24.41 -4.10
CA PRO A 2 8.80 24.22 -4.71
C PRO A 2 8.82 24.59 -6.20
N ALA A 3 7.74 24.32 -6.95
CA ALA A 3 7.67 24.71 -8.36
C ALA A 3 7.77 26.22 -8.58
N LEU A 4 7.17 27.05 -7.72
CA LEU A 4 7.26 28.51 -7.79
C LEU A 4 8.69 29.00 -7.61
N GLU A 5 9.42 28.39 -6.69
CA GLU A 5 10.75 28.82 -6.27
C GLU A 5 11.84 28.33 -7.21
N TYR A 6 11.72 27.09 -7.71
CA TYR A 6 12.80 26.42 -8.44
C TYR A 6 12.54 26.25 -9.94
N ARG A 7 11.36 26.58 -10.47
CA ARG A 7 11.06 26.42 -11.90
C ARG A 7 12.05 27.15 -12.80
N GLU A 8 12.38 28.40 -12.51
CA GLU A 8 13.33 29.17 -13.30
C GLU A 8 14.78 28.78 -12.98
N ALA A 9 15.11 28.70 -11.69
CA ALA A 9 16.47 28.42 -11.22
C ALA A 9 17.00 27.05 -11.69
N LEU A 10 16.12 26.04 -11.74
CA LEU A 10 16.47 24.69 -12.19
C LEU A 10 15.93 24.38 -13.59
N ASP A 11 15.37 25.35 -14.32
CA ASP A 11 14.74 25.17 -15.64
C ASP A 11 13.82 23.93 -15.70
N LEU A 12 12.85 23.88 -14.78
CA LEU A 12 11.89 22.77 -14.67
C LEU A 12 10.78 22.96 -15.71
N LYS A 13 10.69 21.99 -16.63
CA LYS A 13 9.69 21.93 -17.70
C LYS A 13 9.25 20.47 -17.88
N PRO A 14 8.04 20.22 -18.42
CA PRO A 14 7.58 18.86 -18.66
C PRO A 14 8.51 18.18 -19.68
N HIS A 15 9.06 17.03 -19.30
CA HIS A 15 9.86 16.21 -20.22
C HIS A 15 9.21 14.85 -20.43
N PHE A 16 9.01 14.09 -19.34
CA PHE A 16 8.32 12.82 -19.39
C PHE A 16 6.83 13.00 -19.15
N PRO A 17 5.93 12.27 -19.82
CA PRO A 17 4.56 12.17 -19.36
C PRO A 17 4.48 11.48 -18.00
N VAL A 18 3.50 11.86 -17.19
CA VAL A 18 3.35 11.41 -15.81
C VAL A 18 2.07 10.62 -15.64
N VAL A 19 2.17 9.45 -15.01
CA VAL A 19 1.02 8.65 -14.58
C VAL A 19 1.06 8.52 -13.06
N LEU A 20 0.03 9.03 -12.40
CA LEU A 20 -0.17 8.96 -10.95
C LEU A 20 -1.03 7.74 -10.62
N ILE A 21 -0.58 6.91 -9.69
CA ILE A 21 -1.29 5.72 -9.24
C ILE A 21 -1.57 5.84 -7.72
N PRO A 22 -2.83 6.04 -7.32
CA PRO A 22 -3.21 6.23 -5.92
C PRO A 22 -3.09 4.94 -5.09
N GLY A 23 -3.05 5.08 -3.77
CA GLY A 23 -3.09 3.97 -2.82
C GLY A 23 -4.50 3.50 -2.46
N ILE A 24 -4.59 2.60 -1.47
CA ILE A 24 -5.87 2.15 -0.90
C ILE A 24 -6.68 3.36 -0.40
N ILE A 25 -8.02 3.30 -0.50
CA ILE A 25 -8.98 4.30 -0.02
C ILE A 25 -8.77 5.76 -0.49
N SER A 26 -7.77 6.02 -1.33
CA SER A 26 -7.32 7.39 -1.66
C SER A 26 -7.93 7.94 -2.95
N SER A 27 -8.71 7.13 -3.67
CA SER A 27 -9.52 7.56 -4.81
C SER A 27 -11.01 7.34 -4.57
N GLY A 28 -11.82 8.25 -5.12
CA GLY A 28 -13.27 8.20 -4.97
C GLY A 28 -13.91 6.98 -5.66
N LEU A 29 -14.99 6.47 -5.07
CA LEU A 29 -15.83 5.41 -5.67
C LEU A 29 -17.24 5.94 -5.91
N GLU A 30 -17.78 5.68 -7.09
CA GLU A 30 -19.09 6.17 -7.53
C GLU A 30 -20.04 5.00 -7.81
N SER A 31 -21.30 5.14 -7.42
CA SER A 31 -22.34 4.16 -7.76
C SER A 31 -22.88 4.34 -9.18
N TRP A 32 -23.00 3.24 -9.89
CA TRP A 32 -23.54 3.10 -11.24
C TRP A 32 -24.73 2.13 -11.28
N GLY A 33 -25.25 1.72 -10.12
CA GLY A 33 -26.39 0.82 -10.04
C GLY A 33 -27.70 1.52 -10.40
N THR A 34 -28.53 0.86 -11.21
CA THR A 34 -29.81 1.41 -11.70
C THR A 34 -31.04 0.74 -11.10
N LEU A 35 -30.87 -0.37 -10.38
CA LEU A 35 -31.96 -1.08 -9.71
C LEU A 35 -32.47 -0.28 -8.50
N GLU A 36 -33.68 -0.60 -8.03
CA GLU A 36 -34.39 0.17 -6.99
C GLU A 36 -33.54 0.47 -5.76
N LYS A 37 -32.79 -0.53 -5.27
CA LYS A 37 -31.87 -0.39 -4.14
C LYS A 37 -30.76 0.66 -4.37
N SER A 38 -30.23 0.73 -5.59
CA SER A 38 -29.06 1.54 -5.96
C SER A 38 -29.44 2.88 -6.61
N LYS A 39 -30.69 3.03 -7.07
CA LYS A 39 -31.19 4.19 -7.82
C LYS A 39 -31.00 5.52 -7.09
N ARG A 40 -31.19 5.54 -5.77
CA ARG A 40 -30.95 6.73 -4.93
C ARG A 40 -29.49 7.18 -4.88
N PHE A 41 -28.57 6.28 -5.22
CA PHE A 41 -27.13 6.50 -5.24
C PHE A 41 -26.54 6.61 -6.64
N PHE A 42 -27.34 6.52 -7.69
CA PHE A 42 -26.85 6.61 -9.06
C PHE A 42 -26.02 7.88 -9.28
N ARG A 43 -24.79 7.71 -9.77
CA ARG A 43 -23.78 8.74 -10.02
C ARG A 43 -23.40 9.58 -8.79
N LYS A 44 -23.63 9.05 -7.58
CA LYS A 44 -23.16 9.64 -6.33
C LYS A 44 -21.85 8.98 -5.90
N ARG A 45 -20.93 9.79 -5.38
CA ARG A 45 -19.69 9.31 -4.75
C ARG A 45 -20.04 8.64 -3.42
N MET A 46 -19.95 7.30 -3.42
CA MET A 46 -20.15 6.44 -2.26
C MET A 46 -18.93 6.40 -1.35
N TRP A 47 -17.76 6.74 -1.90
CA TRP A 47 -16.51 6.96 -1.19
C TRP A 47 -15.86 8.27 -1.67
N GLY A 48 -15.36 9.10 -0.76
CA GLY A 48 -14.62 10.32 -1.11
C GLY A 48 -15.47 11.55 -1.48
N THR A 49 -16.51 11.89 -0.68
CA THR A 49 -17.16 13.23 -0.57
C THR A 49 -17.99 13.34 0.71
N THR A 50 -18.56 14.51 1.00
CA THR A 50 -19.62 14.69 2.02
C THR A 50 -20.89 13.87 1.75
N THR A 51 -21.11 13.41 0.51
CA THR A 51 -22.24 12.52 0.17
C THR A 51 -22.11 11.18 0.87
N MET A 52 -20.89 10.66 1.04
CA MET A 52 -20.62 9.44 1.80
C MET A 52 -21.17 9.55 3.24
N PHE A 53 -20.90 10.66 3.94
CA PHE A 53 -21.37 10.90 5.30
C PHE A 53 -22.90 10.89 5.38
N ARG A 54 -23.56 11.59 4.45
CA ARG A 54 -25.02 11.60 4.39
C ARG A 54 -25.57 10.20 4.16
N SER A 55 -24.95 9.42 3.26
CA SER A 55 -25.38 8.04 3.00
C SER A 55 -25.20 7.15 4.23
N VAL A 56 -24.06 7.22 4.92
CA VAL A 56 -23.82 6.43 6.15
C VAL A 56 -24.78 6.82 7.28
N LEU A 57 -25.05 8.11 7.46
CA LEU A 57 -25.97 8.60 8.49
C LEU A 57 -27.44 8.24 8.23
N LEU A 58 -27.85 8.24 6.97
CA LEU A 58 -29.25 7.99 6.60
C LEU A 58 -29.55 6.49 6.47
N ASP A 59 -28.58 5.70 6.00
CA ASP A 59 -28.77 4.27 5.71
C ASP A 59 -27.42 3.53 5.70
N LYS A 60 -26.90 3.25 6.90
CA LYS A 60 -25.62 2.56 7.13
C LYS A 60 -25.62 1.19 6.48
N GLU A 61 -26.71 0.44 6.61
CA GLU A 61 -26.85 -0.92 6.10
C GLU A 61 -26.76 -0.95 4.58
N LEU A 62 -27.50 -0.08 3.87
CA LEU A 62 -27.42 -0.05 2.42
C LEU A 62 -26.06 0.45 1.92
N TRP A 63 -25.47 1.45 2.57
CA TRP A 63 -24.12 1.90 2.22
C TRP A 63 -23.12 0.74 2.36
N THR A 64 -23.24 -0.04 3.43
CA THR A 64 -22.40 -1.22 3.66
C THR A 64 -22.61 -2.29 2.58
N GLU A 65 -23.86 -2.58 2.19
CA GLU A 65 -24.18 -3.51 1.10
C GLU A 65 -23.50 -3.07 -0.20
N HIS A 66 -23.47 -1.76 -0.49
CA HIS A 66 -22.84 -1.21 -1.69
C HIS A 66 -21.31 -1.32 -1.68
N LEU A 67 -20.70 -1.14 -0.51
CA LEU A 67 -19.25 -1.12 -0.38
C LEU A 67 -18.65 -2.52 -0.20
N LYS A 68 -19.43 -3.50 0.27
CA LYS A 68 -19.01 -4.90 0.33
C LYS A 68 -18.84 -5.48 -1.08
N LEU A 69 -17.83 -6.32 -1.23
CA LEU A 69 -17.71 -7.22 -2.37
C LEU A 69 -18.36 -8.57 -2.05
N ASP A 70 -18.81 -9.25 -3.09
CA ASP A 70 -19.29 -10.62 -2.98
C ASP A 70 -18.13 -11.54 -2.54
N PRO A 71 -18.28 -12.30 -1.44
CA PRO A 71 -17.17 -13.04 -0.84
C PRO A 71 -16.69 -14.22 -1.70
N VAL A 72 -17.52 -14.72 -2.62
CA VAL A 72 -17.20 -15.88 -3.47
C VAL A 72 -16.48 -15.43 -4.74
N THR A 73 -17.01 -14.41 -5.42
CA THR A 73 -16.49 -13.91 -6.70
C THR A 73 -15.45 -12.81 -6.53
N GLY A 74 -15.48 -12.07 -5.41
CA GLY A 74 -14.64 -10.90 -5.18
C GLY A 74 -15.01 -9.71 -6.07
N LEU A 75 -16.25 -9.68 -6.59
CA LEU A 75 -16.79 -8.64 -7.46
C LEU A 75 -17.96 -7.89 -6.77
N ASP A 76 -18.58 -6.94 -7.47
CA ASP A 76 -19.75 -6.24 -6.92
C ASP A 76 -20.92 -7.23 -6.70
N PRO A 77 -21.67 -7.12 -5.58
CA PRO A 77 -22.85 -7.96 -5.36
C PRO A 77 -23.93 -7.76 -6.44
N PRO A 78 -24.80 -8.77 -6.68
CA PRO A 78 -25.87 -8.66 -7.66
C PRO A 78 -26.74 -7.42 -7.47
N GLY A 79 -26.87 -6.61 -8.54
CA GLY A 79 -27.68 -5.40 -8.53
C GLY A 79 -27.00 -4.13 -7.98
N ILE A 80 -25.77 -4.27 -7.50
CA ILE A 80 -24.89 -3.16 -7.12
C ILE A 80 -23.81 -3.01 -8.20
N LYS A 81 -23.44 -1.76 -8.46
CA LYS A 81 -22.36 -1.45 -9.40
C LYS A 81 -21.59 -0.26 -8.87
N ILE A 82 -20.33 -0.45 -8.51
CA ILE A 82 -19.46 0.61 -7.99
C ILE A 82 -18.23 0.71 -8.90
N ARG A 83 -17.87 1.93 -9.30
CA ARG A 83 -16.71 2.16 -10.18
C ARG A 83 -15.81 3.24 -9.59
N ALA A 84 -14.52 3.12 -9.88
CA ALA A 84 -13.57 4.18 -9.56
C ALA A 84 -13.98 5.48 -10.27
N ALA A 85 -13.99 6.58 -9.52
CA ALA A 85 -14.04 7.91 -10.13
C ALA A 85 -12.86 8.07 -11.09
N GLN A 86 -13.01 8.90 -12.13
CA GLN A 86 -12.02 9.06 -13.21
C GLN A 86 -11.59 10.53 -13.33
N GLY A 87 -10.40 10.76 -13.87
CA GLY A 87 -9.80 12.09 -14.01
C GLY A 87 -9.13 12.59 -12.73
N LEU A 88 -8.38 13.69 -12.81
CA LEU A 88 -7.58 14.23 -11.68
C LEU A 88 -8.45 14.51 -10.43
N ASP A 89 -9.67 15.02 -10.62
CA ASP A 89 -10.68 15.24 -9.58
C ASP A 89 -11.02 13.99 -8.74
N ALA A 90 -10.66 12.79 -9.19
CA ALA A 90 -10.89 11.54 -8.46
C ALA A 90 -10.00 11.39 -7.21
N ALA A 91 -8.83 12.05 -7.16
CA ALA A 91 -7.90 11.97 -6.03
C ALA A 91 -7.22 13.30 -5.63
N ASP A 92 -7.59 14.44 -6.23
CA ASP A 92 -7.13 15.76 -5.80
C ASP A 92 -7.50 16.03 -4.34
N TYR A 93 -8.82 16.04 -4.07
CA TYR A 93 -9.41 16.23 -2.75
C TYR A 93 -10.36 15.08 -2.44
N PHE A 94 -10.07 14.33 -1.38
CA PHE A 94 -10.91 13.23 -0.91
C PHE A 94 -12.25 13.75 -0.36
N VAL A 95 -12.20 14.83 0.39
CA VAL A 95 -13.34 15.65 0.78
C VAL A 95 -12.90 17.11 0.74
N THR A 96 -13.84 18.05 0.70
CA THR A 96 -13.52 19.48 0.74
C THR A 96 -12.57 19.80 1.90
N GLY A 97 -11.41 20.36 1.60
CA GLY A 97 -10.36 20.68 2.59
C GLY A 97 -9.35 19.56 2.88
N TYR A 98 -9.57 18.33 2.40
CA TYR A 98 -8.67 17.19 2.56
C TYR A 98 -8.02 16.82 1.22
N TRP A 99 -6.83 17.36 0.96
CA TRP A 99 -6.05 17.06 -0.24
C TRP A 99 -5.46 15.64 -0.18
N ILE A 100 -5.22 14.98 -1.31
CA ILE A 100 -4.35 13.78 -1.35
C ILE A 100 -3.27 14.04 -2.39
N TRP A 101 -3.65 14.13 -3.67
CA TRP A 101 -2.71 14.40 -4.76
C TRP A 101 -2.64 15.87 -5.18
N ALA A 102 -3.56 16.73 -4.69
CA ALA A 102 -3.69 18.11 -5.15
C ALA A 102 -2.37 18.90 -5.11
N LYS A 103 -1.55 18.74 -4.06
CA LYS A 103 -0.26 19.45 -3.94
C LYS A 103 0.74 19.04 -5.03
N ILE A 104 0.85 17.75 -5.34
CA ILE A 104 1.73 17.26 -6.41
C ILE A 104 1.21 17.74 -7.76
N ILE A 105 -0.09 17.61 -8.00
CA ILE A 105 -0.76 18.01 -9.25
C ILE A 105 -0.62 19.51 -9.50
N GLU A 106 -0.78 20.35 -8.47
CA GLU A 106 -0.59 21.80 -8.55
C GLU A 106 0.86 22.17 -8.90
N ASN A 107 1.85 21.50 -8.29
CA ASN A 107 3.27 21.75 -8.59
C ASN A 107 3.64 21.30 -10.02
N LEU A 108 3.13 20.16 -10.47
CA LEU A 108 3.29 19.70 -11.85
C LEU A 108 2.65 20.67 -12.84
N ALA A 109 1.43 21.12 -12.56
CA ALA A 109 0.74 22.11 -13.39
C ALA A 109 1.53 23.42 -13.49
N TYR A 110 2.16 23.86 -12.39
CA TYR A 110 2.96 25.07 -12.36
C TYR A 110 4.18 25.04 -13.29
N ILE A 111 4.76 23.86 -13.54
CA ILE A 111 5.86 23.70 -14.50
C ILE A 111 5.38 23.45 -15.93
N GLY A 112 4.09 23.20 -16.15
CA GLY A 112 3.46 23.10 -17.47
C GLY A 112 2.76 21.76 -17.77
N TYR A 113 2.52 20.91 -16.76
CA TYR A 113 1.69 19.71 -16.94
C TYR A 113 0.20 20.07 -17.00
N ASP A 114 -0.56 19.28 -17.74
CA ASP A 114 -2.01 19.37 -17.85
C ASP A 114 -2.61 17.98 -18.15
N ASN A 115 -3.91 17.92 -18.47
CA ASN A 115 -4.61 16.67 -18.76
C ASN A 115 -4.10 15.91 -20.01
N ASN A 116 -3.19 16.48 -20.80
CA ASN A 116 -2.62 15.85 -22.00
C ASN A 116 -1.30 15.11 -21.72
N ASN A 117 -0.63 15.40 -20.61
CA ASN A 117 0.68 14.82 -20.27
C ASN A 117 0.78 14.38 -18.79
N MET A 118 -0.27 14.57 -18.00
CA MET A 118 -0.42 14.07 -16.64
C MET A 118 -1.76 13.34 -16.50
N TYR A 119 -1.70 12.12 -15.99
CA TYR A 119 -2.85 11.24 -15.87
C TYR A 119 -2.96 10.65 -14.46
N LEU A 120 -4.16 10.60 -13.91
CA LEU A 120 -4.45 9.84 -12.69
C LEU A 120 -5.10 8.51 -13.07
N ALA A 121 -4.40 7.42 -12.81
CA ALA A 121 -4.86 6.04 -13.01
C ALA A 121 -5.60 5.53 -11.77
N SER A 122 -6.77 6.11 -11.49
CA SER A 122 -7.63 5.67 -10.39
C SER A 122 -8.25 4.29 -10.65
N TYR A 123 -8.33 3.48 -9.59
CA TYR A 123 -8.87 2.13 -9.64
C TYR A 123 -9.70 1.80 -8.41
N ASP A 124 -10.50 0.74 -8.49
CA ASP A 124 -11.27 0.27 -7.35
C ASP A 124 -10.39 -0.55 -6.42
N TRP A 125 -9.81 0.14 -5.45
CA TRP A 125 -8.91 -0.39 -4.43
C TRP A 125 -9.51 -1.50 -3.56
N ARG A 126 -10.82 -1.76 -3.64
CA ARG A 126 -11.45 -2.90 -2.95
C ARG A 126 -11.14 -4.23 -3.63
N LEU A 127 -10.98 -4.23 -4.95
CA LEU A 127 -10.80 -5.44 -5.74
C LEU A 127 -9.41 -6.04 -5.57
N SER A 128 -9.32 -7.35 -5.70
CA SER A 128 -8.02 -8.00 -5.90
C SER A 128 -7.38 -7.52 -7.20
N PHE A 129 -6.06 -7.57 -7.28
CA PHE A 129 -5.35 -7.11 -8.48
C PHE A 129 -5.75 -7.91 -9.72
N PHE A 130 -6.00 -9.21 -9.59
CA PHE A 130 -6.56 -10.02 -10.67
C PHE A 130 -7.93 -9.49 -11.13
N ASN A 131 -8.84 -9.23 -10.18
CA ASN A 131 -10.19 -8.76 -10.49
C ASN A 131 -10.24 -7.33 -11.05
N LEU A 132 -9.20 -6.51 -10.85
CA LEU A 132 -9.09 -5.19 -11.50
C LEU A 132 -9.14 -5.32 -13.02
N GLU A 133 -8.47 -6.32 -13.58
CA GLU A 133 -8.56 -6.60 -15.01
C GLU A 133 -9.89 -7.26 -15.37
N THR A 134 -10.27 -8.32 -14.66
CA THR A 134 -11.50 -9.08 -14.97
C THR A 134 -12.74 -8.20 -14.99
N ARG A 135 -12.90 -7.28 -14.04
CA ARG A 135 -14.10 -6.45 -13.92
C ARG A 135 -14.02 -5.16 -14.75
N ASP A 136 -12.88 -4.47 -14.66
CA ASP A 136 -12.77 -3.09 -15.12
C ASP A 136 -11.83 -2.91 -16.32
N GLN A 137 -11.12 -3.96 -16.73
CA GLN A 137 -10.08 -3.90 -17.76
C GLN A 137 -9.03 -2.84 -17.40
N TYR A 138 -8.73 -2.71 -16.10
CA TYR A 138 -7.92 -1.62 -15.58
C TYR A 138 -6.48 -1.67 -16.11
N PHE A 139 -5.84 -2.84 -16.17
CA PHE A 139 -4.47 -2.95 -16.67
C PHE A 139 -4.40 -2.76 -18.18
N SER A 140 -5.39 -3.27 -18.93
CA SER A 140 -5.52 -3.00 -20.36
C SER A 140 -5.60 -1.49 -20.64
N LYS A 141 -6.38 -0.74 -19.85
CA LYS A 141 -6.49 0.72 -19.94
C LYS A 141 -5.21 1.42 -19.54
N LEU A 142 -4.58 1.01 -18.44
CA LEU A 142 -3.32 1.59 -17.96
C LEU A 142 -2.19 1.40 -18.98
N MET A 143 -2.04 0.20 -19.53
CA MET A 143 -1.09 -0.12 -20.60
C MET A 143 -1.34 0.76 -21.83
N SER A 144 -2.58 0.83 -22.30
CA SER A 144 -2.95 1.66 -23.46
C SER A 144 -2.65 3.13 -23.24
N MET A 145 -2.93 3.65 -22.03
CA MET A 145 -2.64 5.03 -21.66
C MET A 145 -1.14 5.33 -21.71
N ILE A 146 -0.30 4.45 -21.15
CA ILE A 146 1.16 4.60 -21.18
C ILE A 146 1.68 4.57 -22.62
N GLU A 147 1.18 3.66 -23.45
CA GLU A 147 1.59 3.55 -24.85
C GLU A 147 1.19 4.75 -25.70
N ILE A 148 -0.05 5.22 -25.55
CA ILE A 148 -0.54 6.43 -26.22
C ILE A 148 0.29 7.63 -25.77
N SER A 149 0.57 7.72 -24.47
CA SER A 149 1.36 8.82 -23.92
C SER A 149 2.77 8.84 -24.48
N LYS A 150 3.46 7.69 -24.55
CA LYS A 150 4.78 7.58 -25.18
C LYS A 150 4.72 7.92 -26.67
N LYS A 151 3.69 7.45 -27.38
CA LYS A 151 3.52 7.75 -28.80
C LYS A 151 3.34 9.25 -29.05
N GLY A 152 2.66 9.95 -28.15
CA GLY A 152 2.45 11.40 -28.22
C GLY A 152 3.69 12.21 -27.84
N SER A 153 4.41 11.83 -26.77
CA SER A 153 5.57 12.58 -26.27
C SER A 153 6.90 12.19 -26.93
N GLY A 154 6.99 11.00 -27.53
CA GLY A 154 8.22 10.40 -28.04
C GLY A 154 9.14 9.82 -26.96
N VAL A 155 8.78 9.91 -25.67
CA VAL A 155 9.59 9.48 -24.53
C VAL A 155 8.80 8.62 -23.56
N PRO A 156 9.45 7.68 -22.83
CA PRO A 156 8.77 6.82 -21.86
C PRO A 156 8.15 7.62 -20.70
N ALA A 157 7.20 7.01 -19.98
CA ALA A 157 6.46 7.67 -18.89
C ALA A 157 7.16 7.53 -17.54
N VAL A 158 7.01 8.54 -16.68
CA VAL A 158 7.29 8.45 -15.25
C VAL A 158 6.04 8.00 -14.53
N ILE A 159 6.14 6.90 -13.79
CA ILE A 159 5.04 6.37 -12.99
C ILE A 159 5.27 6.74 -11.53
N VAL A 160 4.35 7.51 -10.97
CA VAL A 160 4.40 7.94 -9.56
C VAL A 160 3.31 7.21 -8.81
N THR A 161 3.68 6.37 -7.85
CA THR A 161 2.75 5.54 -7.08
C THR A 161 2.78 5.95 -5.62
N HIS A 162 1.67 5.72 -4.92
CA HIS A 162 1.62 5.91 -3.46
C HIS A 162 1.05 4.68 -2.76
N SER A 163 1.63 4.30 -1.63
CA SER A 163 1.11 3.27 -0.72
C SER A 163 0.78 1.96 -1.48
N MET A 164 -0.43 1.41 -1.38
CA MET A 164 -0.85 0.19 -2.08
C MET A 164 -0.65 0.24 -3.60
N GLY A 165 -0.70 1.43 -4.21
CA GLY A 165 -0.43 1.61 -5.64
C GLY A 165 0.98 1.17 -6.03
N SER A 166 1.93 1.33 -5.11
CA SER A 166 3.32 0.88 -5.27
C SER A 166 3.45 -0.64 -5.27
N SER A 167 2.60 -1.37 -4.55
CA SER A 167 2.54 -2.84 -4.60
C SER A 167 1.80 -3.35 -5.84
N MET A 168 0.82 -2.58 -6.34
CA MET A 168 0.08 -2.92 -7.56
C MET A 168 0.94 -2.73 -8.82
N PHE A 169 1.83 -1.74 -8.87
CA PHE A 169 2.60 -1.46 -10.09
C PHE A 169 3.52 -2.61 -10.53
N PRO A 170 4.29 -3.30 -9.65
CA PRO A 170 5.00 -4.53 -10.01
C PRO A 170 4.08 -5.64 -10.55
N TYR A 171 2.86 -5.76 -9.99
CA TYR A 171 1.86 -6.68 -10.53
C TYR A 171 1.50 -6.32 -11.97
N PHE A 172 1.24 -5.04 -12.24
CA PHE A 172 0.96 -4.55 -13.58
C PHE A 172 2.09 -4.83 -14.56
N LEU A 173 3.35 -4.58 -14.16
CA LEU A 173 4.51 -4.86 -15.01
C LEU A 173 4.58 -6.33 -15.43
N ARG A 174 4.31 -7.25 -14.50
CA ARG A 174 4.24 -8.69 -14.81
C ARG A 174 3.04 -9.06 -15.66
N TRP A 175 1.88 -8.48 -15.38
CA TRP A 175 0.69 -8.66 -16.19
C TRP A 175 0.93 -8.25 -17.65
N VAL A 176 1.63 -7.13 -17.89
CA VAL A 176 1.95 -6.66 -19.25
C VAL A 176 2.83 -7.65 -20.01
N GLN A 177 3.84 -8.22 -19.34
CA GLN A 177 4.75 -9.20 -19.95
C GLN A 177 4.08 -10.57 -20.16
N SER A 178 3.12 -10.94 -19.31
CA SER A 178 2.48 -12.25 -19.33
C SER A 178 1.66 -12.48 -20.61
N PRO A 179 1.79 -13.65 -21.25
CA PRO A 179 0.92 -14.05 -22.37
C PRO A 179 -0.57 -14.12 -22.01
N GLU A 180 -0.89 -14.34 -20.73
CA GLU A 180 -2.27 -14.37 -20.22
C GLU A 180 -2.81 -12.98 -19.87
N GLY A 181 -1.95 -11.95 -19.90
CA GLY A 181 -2.29 -10.56 -19.64
C GLY A 181 -2.09 -9.68 -20.88
N GLY A 182 -1.20 -8.69 -20.78
CA GLY A 182 -0.95 -7.71 -21.84
C GLY A 182 -0.20 -8.26 -23.06
N ASN A 183 0.47 -9.41 -22.92
CA ASN A 183 1.19 -10.11 -23.99
C ASN A 183 2.14 -9.18 -24.79
N ARG A 184 2.89 -8.32 -24.09
CA ARG A 184 3.76 -7.32 -24.73
C ARG A 184 5.24 -7.69 -24.80
N GLY A 185 5.62 -8.85 -24.26
CA GLY A 185 7.01 -9.27 -24.22
C GLY A 185 7.84 -8.55 -23.15
N ASP A 186 9.09 -8.97 -22.99
CA ASP A 186 9.94 -8.53 -21.89
C ASP A 186 10.46 -7.10 -22.04
N ASP A 187 10.54 -6.60 -23.28
CA ASP A 187 11.08 -5.29 -23.66
C ASP A 187 10.11 -4.12 -23.44
N TRP A 188 8.84 -4.40 -23.17
CA TRP A 188 7.83 -3.35 -23.02
C TRP A 188 8.20 -2.35 -21.92
N THR A 189 8.66 -2.83 -20.76
CA THR A 189 9.00 -1.97 -19.62
C THR A 189 10.18 -1.06 -19.94
N GLU A 190 11.26 -1.62 -20.50
CA GLU A 190 12.44 -0.89 -20.95
C GLU A 190 12.08 0.22 -21.96
N GLN A 191 11.09 -0.05 -22.82
CA GLN A 191 10.66 0.90 -23.82
C GLN A 191 9.71 1.97 -23.28
N HIS A 192 8.86 1.68 -22.30
CA HIS A 192 7.72 2.52 -21.95
C HIS A 192 7.83 3.21 -20.59
N ILE A 193 8.70 2.74 -19.70
CA ILE A 193 8.81 3.24 -18.32
C ILE A 193 10.18 3.89 -18.12
N ALA A 194 10.18 5.21 -17.90
CA ALA A 194 11.38 6.00 -17.64
C ALA A 194 11.80 5.84 -16.18
N SER A 195 10.83 5.93 -15.28
CA SER A 195 11.07 5.83 -13.85
C SER A 195 9.86 5.31 -13.12
N PHE A 196 10.12 4.50 -12.09
CA PHE A 196 9.17 4.07 -11.08
C PHE A 196 9.45 4.85 -9.78
N VAL A 197 8.60 5.83 -9.48
CA VAL A 197 8.66 6.63 -8.25
C VAL A 197 7.70 6.03 -7.23
N ASN A 198 8.24 5.20 -6.34
CA ASN A 198 7.54 4.55 -5.25
C ASN A 198 7.49 5.49 -4.03
N ILE A 199 6.31 6.07 -3.76
CA ILE A 199 6.09 6.90 -2.56
C ILE A 199 5.45 6.04 -1.46
N ALA A 200 6.15 5.87 -0.34
CA ALA A 200 5.65 5.17 0.85
C ALA A 200 5.01 3.78 0.57
N GLY A 201 5.58 3.01 -0.36
CA GLY A 201 5.05 1.69 -0.72
C GLY A 201 5.35 0.61 0.33
N PRO A 202 4.34 -0.11 0.87
CA PRO A 202 4.54 -1.20 1.83
C PRO A 202 4.97 -2.49 1.10
N MET A 203 6.20 -2.49 0.57
CA MET A 203 6.66 -3.52 -0.38
C MET A 203 6.59 -4.94 0.20
N VAL A 204 6.92 -5.10 1.49
CA VAL A 204 6.84 -6.40 2.19
C VAL A 204 5.67 -6.48 3.18
N GLY A 205 4.68 -5.59 3.05
CA GLY A 205 3.43 -5.60 3.83
C GLY A 205 3.47 -4.75 5.09
N VAL A 206 2.37 -4.71 5.84
CA VAL A 206 2.24 -3.89 7.05
C VAL A 206 1.46 -4.62 8.15
N PRO A 207 1.95 -4.66 9.40
CA PRO A 207 1.26 -5.31 10.52
C PRO A 207 -0.18 -4.80 10.74
N LYS A 208 -0.40 -3.50 10.50
CA LYS A 208 -1.73 -2.87 10.56
C LYS A 208 -2.76 -3.50 9.61
N ALA A 209 -2.35 -3.98 8.43
CA ALA A 209 -3.28 -4.62 7.50
C ALA A 209 -3.82 -5.94 8.06
N LEU A 210 -2.96 -6.72 8.74
CA LEU A 210 -3.33 -7.95 9.41
C LEU A 210 -4.36 -7.68 10.51
N THR A 211 -4.11 -6.71 11.39
CA THR A 211 -5.03 -6.41 12.50
C THR A 211 -6.33 -5.76 12.03
N ALA A 212 -6.30 -4.94 10.98
CA ALA A 212 -7.51 -4.42 10.35
C ALA A 212 -8.45 -5.53 9.85
N MET A 213 -7.91 -6.62 9.30
CA MET A 213 -8.72 -7.76 8.81
C MET A 213 -9.10 -8.75 9.92
N LEU A 214 -8.22 -8.91 10.92
CA LEU A 214 -8.41 -9.81 12.04
C LEU A 214 -9.44 -9.24 13.03
N SER A 215 -9.19 -8.04 13.53
CA SER A 215 -9.92 -7.41 14.64
C SER A 215 -10.60 -6.10 14.28
N GLY A 216 -10.41 -5.56 13.07
CA GLY A 216 -11.04 -4.30 12.65
C GLY A 216 -10.36 -3.07 13.23
N GLU A 217 -9.13 -3.20 13.71
CA GLU A 217 -8.33 -2.07 14.16
C GLU A 217 -7.88 -1.22 12.98
N THR A 218 -8.18 0.07 13.04
CA THR A 218 -7.81 1.03 11.98
C THR A 218 -7.35 2.35 12.60
N ARG A 219 -6.88 2.31 13.86
CA ARG A 219 -6.45 3.52 14.56
C ARG A 219 -5.19 4.03 13.88
N ASP A 220 -5.28 5.19 13.27
CA ASP A 220 -4.09 5.94 12.86
C ASP A 220 -3.57 6.67 14.11
N THR A 221 -2.30 6.46 14.43
CA THR A 221 -1.67 6.99 15.64
C THR A 221 -1.64 8.52 15.56
N MET A 222 -2.64 9.16 16.18
CA MET A 222 -2.68 10.57 16.58
C MET A 222 -2.68 11.67 15.50
N SER A 223 -2.46 11.37 14.22
CA SER A 223 -2.74 12.30 13.12
C SER A 223 -4.11 11.97 12.50
N LEU A 224 -4.85 12.97 12.01
CA LEU A 224 -6.07 12.76 11.21
C LEU A 224 -5.71 12.21 9.80
N GLY A 225 -4.83 11.21 9.74
CA GLY A 225 -4.09 10.78 8.55
C GLY A 225 -4.95 10.08 7.49
N SER A 226 -6.14 9.59 7.83
CA SER A 226 -7.13 9.16 6.85
C SER A 226 -8.57 9.47 7.27
N PHE A 227 -9.17 10.52 6.68
CA PHE A 227 -10.56 10.92 6.96
C PHE A 227 -11.59 9.80 6.72
N GLY A 228 -11.26 8.83 5.85
CA GLY A 228 -12.03 7.61 5.63
C GLY A 228 -12.02 6.66 6.84
N ALA A 229 -10.87 6.42 7.47
CA ALA A 229 -10.79 5.57 8.67
C ALA A 229 -11.52 6.21 9.85
N TYR A 230 -11.42 7.54 10.01
CA TYR A 230 -12.17 8.28 11.04
C TYR A 230 -13.68 8.07 10.94
N LEU A 231 -14.25 8.11 9.72
CA LEU A 231 -15.67 7.83 9.52
C LEU A 231 -16.00 6.40 9.95
N LEU A 232 -15.20 5.42 9.51
CA LEU A 232 -15.44 4.02 9.83
C LEU A 232 -15.38 3.78 11.34
N GLU A 233 -14.37 4.31 12.01
CA GLU A 233 -14.21 4.22 13.46
C GLU A 233 -15.40 4.81 14.22
N LYS A 234 -15.93 5.93 13.75
CA LYS A 234 -17.03 6.64 14.44
C LYS A 234 -18.39 5.96 14.28
N PHE A 235 -18.66 5.32 13.15
CA PHE A 235 -19.99 4.80 12.81
C PHE A 235 -20.08 3.27 12.79
N PHE A 236 -18.96 2.56 12.82
CA PHE A 236 -18.91 1.11 12.74
C PHE A 236 -18.15 0.52 13.92
N SER A 237 -18.69 -0.55 14.49
CA SER A 237 -17.98 -1.37 15.46
C SER A 237 -16.72 -2.00 14.83
N ARG A 238 -15.76 -2.39 15.66
CA ARG A 238 -14.57 -3.13 15.21
C ARG A 238 -14.94 -4.39 14.41
N ARG A 239 -15.92 -5.17 14.87
CA ARG A 239 -16.44 -6.35 14.15
C ARG A 239 -16.99 -6.02 12.76
N GLU A 240 -17.80 -4.97 12.64
CA GLU A 240 -18.34 -4.56 11.33
C GLU A 240 -17.24 -4.10 10.38
N ARG A 241 -16.23 -3.39 10.89
CA ARG A 241 -15.03 -2.99 10.13
C ARG A 241 -14.25 -4.22 9.66
N ALA A 242 -13.94 -5.17 10.54
CA ALA A 242 -13.25 -6.41 10.18
C ALA A 242 -14.02 -7.17 9.08
N SER A 243 -15.33 -7.32 9.23
CA SER A 243 -16.20 -7.95 8.23
C SER A 243 -16.14 -7.23 6.88
N LEU A 244 -16.16 -5.89 6.88
CA LEU A 244 -16.08 -5.09 5.65
C LEU A 244 -14.69 -5.22 4.99
N MET A 245 -13.61 -5.06 5.77
CA MET A 245 -12.23 -5.16 5.30
C MET A 245 -11.92 -6.53 4.71
N ARG A 246 -12.43 -7.62 5.30
CA ARG A 246 -12.31 -8.97 4.74
C ARG A 246 -12.96 -9.12 3.36
N THR A 247 -13.93 -8.28 2.99
CA THR A 247 -14.47 -8.29 1.61
C THR A 247 -13.60 -7.52 0.63
N TRP A 248 -12.76 -6.59 1.09
CA TRP A 248 -11.89 -5.75 0.25
C TRP A 248 -10.56 -6.45 -0.03
N SER A 249 -10.59 -7.45 -0.90
CA SER A 249 -9.43 -8.28 -1.22
C SER A 249 -8.22 -7.49 -1.72
N GLY A 250 -8.40 -6.28 -2.27
CA GLY A 250 -7.28 -5.38 -2.59
C GLY A 250 -6.38 -5.07 -1.39
N GLY A 251 -6.97 -4.85 -0.21
CA GLY A 251 -6.22 -4.59 1.03
C GLY A 251 -5.35 -5.75 1.47
N SER A 252 -5.72 -6.98 1.10
CA SER A 252 -4.94 -8.19 1.39
C SER A 252 -3.57 -8.21 0.69
N SER A 253 -3.37 -7.42 -0.36
CA SER A 253 -2.05 -7.29 -1.00
C SER A 253 -0.99 -6.68 -0.07
N MET A 254 -1.42 -6.02 1.01
CA MET A 254 -0.54 -5.37 1.99
C MET A 254 -0.29 -6.22 3.24
N LEU A 255 -0.79 -7.45 3.30
CA LEU A 255 -0.38 -8.39 4.35
C LEU A 255 1.13 -8.67 4.29
N LEU A 256 1.65 -9.10 5.43
CA LEU A 256 3.08 -9.36 5.67
C LEU A 256 3.62 -10.36 4.64
N LYS A 257 4.78 -10.06 4.07
CA LYS A 257 5.46 -10.91 3.08
C LYS A 257 6.84 -11.30 3.58
N GLY A 258 7.23 -12.53 3.26
CA GLY A 258 8.54 -13.08 3.59
C GLY A 258 8.65 -13.70 4.98
N GLY A 259 7.53 -13.80 5.70
CA GLY A 259 7.43 -14.57 6.94
C GLY A 259 8.49 -14.21 7.97
N GLU A 260 8.95 -15.23 8.70
CA GLU A 260 9.96 -15.07 9.74
C GLU A 260 11.32 -14.56 9.23
N THR A 261 11.64 -14.81 7.97
CA THR A 261 12.89 -14.34 7.35
C THR A 261 12.97 -12.82 7.31
N ILE A 262 11.85 -12.15 7.00
CA ILE A 262 11.80 -10.69 6.91
C ILE A 262 11.38 -10.06 8.24
N TRP A 263 10.34 -10.60 8.87
CA TRP A 263 9.69 -9.95 10.01
C TRP A 263 10.21 -10.41 11.37
N GLY A 264 11.05 -11.45 11.40
CA GLY A 264 11.53 -12.06 12.61
C GLY A 264 10.68 -13.22 13.11
N ASN A 265 11.21 -13.89 14.13
CA ASN A 265 10.57 -14.99 14.84
C ASN A 265 10.36 -14.60 16.32
N GLN A 266 9.93 -15.56 17.14
CA GLN A 266 9.59 -15.29 18.54
C GLN A 266 10.72 -14.71 19.41
N THR A 267 11.97 -14.89 18.99
CA THR A 267 13.18 -14.49 19.74
C THR A 267 13.95 -13.33 19.13
N PHE A 268 13.65 -12.96 17.88
CA PHE A 268 14.45 -12.01 17.12
C PHE A 268 13.67 -11.38 15.98
N ALA A 269 13.79 -10.07 15.83
CA ALA A 269 13.46 -9.32 14.63
C ALA A 269 14.68 -8.52 14.17
N PRO A 270 14.83 -8.29 12.85
CA PRO A 270 15.90 -7.43 12.33
C PRO A 270 15.90 -6.03 12.95
N ASP A 271 14.71 -5.58 13.30
CA ASP A 271 14.39 -4.24 13.76
C ASP A 271 14.20 -4.13 15.28
N ASP A 272 14.63 -5.15 16.04
CA ASP A 272 14.73 -5.15 17.51
C ASP A 272 15.81 -4.20 18.03
N GLU A 273 15.55 -3.61 19.20
CA GLU A 273 16.51 -2.76 19.90
C GLU A 273 17.55 -3.62 20.65
N GLU A 274 18.83 -3.22 20.64
CA GLU A 274 19.93 -4.01 21.25
C GLU A 274 19.75 -4.29 22.76
N ASN A 275 18.91 -3.51 23.45
CA ASN A 275 18.65 -3.62 24.88
C ASN A 275 17.31 -4.30 25.23
N SER A 276 16.53 -4.78 24.26
CA SER A 276 15.23 -5.41 24.51
C SER A 276 15.38 -6.88 24.97
N GLN A 277 15.98 -7.10 26.15
CA GLN A 277 16.25 -8.44 26.69
C GLN A 277 15.01 -9.33 26.85
N HIS A 278 13.79 -8.78 26.75
CA HIS A 278 12.54 -9.49 27.03
C HIS A 278 11.41 -9.28 26.00
N HIS A 279 11.62 -8.52 24.92
CA HIS A 279 10.56 -8.26 23.95
C HIS A 279 11.11 -8.11 22.52
N SER A 280 10.67 -8.98 21.62
CA SER A 280 11.03 -8.96 20.20
C SER A 280 9.83 -8.61 19.34
N PHE A 281 10.03 -7.73 18.36
CA PHE A 281 9.07 -7.35 17.32
C PHE A 281 8.78 -8.47 16.30
N GLY A 282 9.47 -9.61 16.41
CA GLY A 282 9.14 -10.78 15.61
C GLY A 282 7.82 -11.43 16.04
N ASN A 283 7.37 -11.12 17.26
CA ASN A 283 6.02 -11.42 17.73
C ASN A 283 5.05 -10.36 17.20
N ILE A 284 4.39 -10.63 16.06
CA ILE A 284 3.45 -9.68 15.44
C ILE A 284 2.17 -9.56 16.29
N LEU A 285 1.68 -10.70 16.79
CA LEU A 285 0.54 -10.77 17.69
C LEU A 285 0.93 -11.50 18.97
N SER A 286 0.53 -10.96 20.11
CA SER A 286 0.80 -11.54 21.43
C SER A 286 -0.52 -11.65 22.20
N PHE A 287 -0.84 -12.83 22.71
CA PHE A 287 -2.03 -13.04 23.55
C PHE A 287 -1.67 -13.02 25.04
N THR A 288 -2.32 -12.15 25.82
CA THR A 288 -2.11 -12.00 27.27
C THR A 288 -3.19 -12.72 28.07
N LYS A 289 -2.85 -13.22 29.27
CA LYS A 289 -3.83 -13.91 30.15
C LYS A 289 -4.76 -12.98 30.90
N THR A 290 -4.36 -11.73 31.13
CA THR A 290 -5.15 -10.74 31.88
C THR A 290 -5.31 -9.44 31.08
N ASN A 291 -6.36 -8.69 31.41
CA ASN A 291 -6.67 -7.38 30.82
C ASN A 291 -5.77 -6.25 31.36
N GLU A 292 -4.95 -6.52 32.39
CA GLU A 292 -4.17 -5.49 33.10
C GLU A 292 -2.73 -5.42 32.57
N GLY A 293 -2.58 -4.77 31.41
CA GLY A 293 -1.61 -3.69 31.20
C GLY A 293 -0.10 -3.90 31.32
N GLU A 294 0.45 -5.10 31.57
CA GLU A 294 1.90 -5.34 31.48
C GLU A 294 2.21 -6.49 30.51
N ALA A 295 3.19 -6.27 29.63
CA ALA A 295 3.74 -7.25 28.67
C ALA A 295 4.41 -8.48 29.33
N THR A 296 4.20 -8.69 30.62
CA THR A 296 4.88 -9.69 31.46
C THR A 296 4.09 -11.00 31.62
N ASP A 297 2.80 -11.04 31.25
CA ASP A 297 1.95 -12.25 31.30
C ASP A 297 1.44 -12.67 29.91
N ILE A 298 2.40 -12.81 29.00
CA ILE A 298 2.19 -13.38 27.66
C ILE A 298 1.88 -14.88 27.81
N ASP A 299 0.79 -15.31 27.18
CA ASP A 299 0.37 -16.70 27.09
C ASP A 299 0.87 -17.35 25.79
N GLN A 300 0.69 -16.65 24.67
CA GLN A 300 1.04 -17.16 23.35
C GLN A 300 1.46 -16.03 22.42
N ASN A 301 2.62 -16.21 21.77
CA ASN A 301 3.09 -15.33 20.72
C ASN A 301 2.87 -15.95 19.35
N PHE A 302 2.71 -15.08 18.35
CA PHE A 302 2.56 -15.45 16.95
C PHE A 302 3.56 -14.65 16.11
N SER A 303 4.41 -15.37 15.38
CA SER A 303 5.26 -14.78 14.33
C SER A 303 4.43 -14.27 13.14
N ALA A 304 5.07 -13.68 12.14
CA ALA A 304 4.36 -13.21 10.94
C ALA A 304 3.60 -14.34 10.22
N ASP A 305 4.21 -15.53 10.10
CA ASP A 305 3.59 -16.69 9.47
C ASP A 305 2.45 -17.24 10.33
N GLU A 306 2.68 -17.43 11.63
CA GLU A 306 1.67 -17.91 12.58
C GLU A 306 0.45 -16.96 12.65
N SER A 307 0.70 -15.65 12.54
CA SER A 307 -0.35 -14.63 12.54
C SER A 307 -1.21 -14.66 11.27
N LEU A 308 -0.60 -14.92 10.10
CA LEU A 308 -1.34 -15.11 8.86
C LEU A 308 -2.16 -16.40 8.90
N ASP A 309 -1.62 -17.47 9.49
CA ASP A 309 -2.37 -18.71 9.74
C ASP A 309 -3.56 -18.48 10.67
N LEU A 310 -3.39 -17.68 11.73
CA LEU A 310 -4.49 -17.28 12.61
C LEU A 310 -5.57 -16.51 11.84
N LEU A 311 -5.20 -15.55 10.99
CA LEU A 311 -6.14 -14.83 10.14
C LEU A 311 -6.89 -15.78 9.18
N HIS A 312 -6.21 -16.80 8.65
CA HIS A 312 -6.83 -17.82 7.82
C HIS A 312 -7.85 -18.69 8.56
N VAL A 313 -7.57 -19.04 9.82
CA VAL A 313 -8.43 -19.89 10.65
C VAL A 313 -9.62 -19.11 11.22
N THR A 314 -9.42 -17.84 11.55
CA THR A 314 -10.47 -16.97 12.12
C THR A 314 -11.39 -16.38 11.06
N GLY A 315 -10.92 -16.25 9.82
CA GLY A 315 -11.71 -15.77 8.69
C GLY A 315 -12.68 -16.82 8.13
N THR A 316 -13.69 -16.35 7.38
CA THR A 316 -14.63 -17.24 6.71
C THR A 316 -13.95 -18.11 5.65
N PRO A 317 -14.49 -19.30 5.30
CA PRO A 317 -13.93 -20.14 4.24
C PRO A 317 -13.80 -19.42 2.89
N ASP A 318 -14.76 -18.56 2.56
CA ASP A 318 -14.72 -17.78 1.32
C ASP A 318 -13.64 -16.69 1.34
N TYR A 319 -13.45 -16.01 2.47
CA TYR A 319 -12.34 -15.08 2.66
C TYR A 319 -10.98 -15.77 2.48
N SER A 320 -10.78 -16.90 3.14
CA SER A 320 -9.54 -17.68 3.03
C SER A 320 -9.31 -18.20 1.61
N ARG A 321 -10.38 -18.57 0.88
CA ARG A 321 -10.28 -18.94 -0.53
C ARG A 321 -9.86 -17.75 -1.40
N MET A 322 -10.51 -16.59 -1.22
CA MET A 322 -10.22 -15.35 -1.94
C MET A 322 -8.76 -14.92 -1.74
N LEU A 323 -8.25 -15.04 -0.52
CA LEU A 323 -6.88 -14.71 -0.18
C LEU A 323 -5.87 -15.61 -0.92
N LYS A 324 -6.04 -16.93 -0.80
CA LYS A 324 -5.15 -17.94 -1.40
C LYS A 324 -5.21 -18.00 -2.93
N SER A 325 -6.33 -17.59 -3.53
CA SER A 325 -6.49 -17.57 -4.99
C SER A 325 -5.92 -16.32 -5.65
N ASN A 326 -5.62 -15.25 -4.89
CA ASN A 326 -5.17 -13.98 -5.45
C ASN A 326 -3.77 -13.54 -5.01
N TYR A 327 -3.28 -14.00 -3.87
CA TYR A 327 -2.07 -13.46 -3.27
C TYR A 327 -1.14 -14.53 -2.71
N SER A 328 0.11 -14.14 -2.52
CA SER A 328 1.10 -14.88 -1.76
C SER A 328 1.89 -13.97 -0.83
N PHE A 329 2.40 -14.60 0.23
CA PHE A 329 3.03 -13.93 1.36
C PHE A 329 4.39 -14.54 1.73
N GLY A 330 4.85 -15.52 0.96
CA GLY A 330 6.12 -16.19 1.21
C GLY A 330 7.33 -15.41 0.70
N ILE A 331 8.46 -16.10 0.67
CA ILE A 331 9.71 -15.67 0.03
C ILE A 331 10.28 -16.85 -0.74
N THR A 332 10.96 -16.57 -1.86
CA THR A 332 11.78 -17.58 -2.54
C THR A 332 13.14 -17.01 -2.87
N THR A 333 14.16 -17.84 -2.71
CA THR A 333 15.55 -17.51 -3.04
C THR A 333 16.09 -18.37 -4.18
N SER A 334 15.26 -19.26 -4.77
CA SER A 334 15.64 -20.05 -5.95
C SER A 334 15.31 -19.30 -7.23
N LYS A 335 16.33 -19.03 -8.06
CA LYS A 335 16.16 -18.40 -9.39
C LYS A 335 15.18 -19.18 -10.26
N LYS A 336 15.22 -20.52 -10.19
CA LYS A 336 14.30 -21.39 -10.95
C LYS A 336 12.85 -21.20 -10.51
N GLN A 337 12.60 -21.13 -9.20
CA GLN A 337 11.26 -20.90 -8.68
C GLN A 337 10.75 -19.50 -9.02
N LEU A 338 11.59 -18.48 -8.96
CA LEU A 338 11.24 -17.10 -9.36
C LEU A 338 10.76 -17.04 -10.82
N LEU A 339 11.45 -17.72 -11.74
CA LEU A 339 11.02 -17.79 -13.14
C LEU A 339 9.68 -18.50 -13.33
N GLN A 340 9.35 -19.47 -12.47
CA GLN A 340 8.02 -20.10 -12.47
C GLN A 340 6.97 -19.17 -11.88
N ASN A 341 7.26 -18.52 -10.76
CA ASN A 341 6.38 -17.56 -10.10
C ASN A 341 6.06 -16.35 -10.99
N ASN A 342 6.97 -15.93 -11.87
CA ASN A 342 6.70 -14.88 -12.85
C ASN A 342 5.55 -15.22 -13.81
N LYS A 343 5.11 -16.50 -13.88
CA LYS A 343 3.94 -16.94 -14.66
C LYS A 343 2.68 -17.12 -13.82
N ASP A 344 2.75 -16.91 -12.51
CA ASP A 344 1.65 -17.11 -11.58
C ASP A 344 1.17 -15.75 -11.04
N SER A 345 -0.02 -15.34 -11.46
CA SER A 345 -0.60 -14.03 -11.11
C SER A 345 -0.75 -13.81 -9.60
N ARG A 346 -0.82 -14.89 -8.80
CA ARG A 346 -0.88 -14.81 -7.33
C ARG A 346 0.40 -14.27 -6.71
N LYS A 347 1.52 -14.35 -7.43
CA LYS A 347 2.86 -13.99 -6.95
C LYS A 347 3.28 -12.58 -7.34
N TRP A 348 2.65 -11.97 -8.35
CA TRP A 348 3.18 -10.76 -8.99
C TRP A 348 3.18 -9.50 -8.11
N SER A 349 2.35 -9.44 -7.07
CA SER A 349 2.39 -8.34 -6.09
C SER A 349 3.38 -8.58 -4.95
N ASN A 350 4.00 -9.77 -4.88
CA ASN A 350 4.98 -10.10 -3.87
C ASN A 350 6.40 -9.92 -4.45
N PRO A 351 7.12 -8.85 -4.09
CA PRO A 351 8.45 -8.60 -4.65
C PRO A 351 9.52 -9.60 -4.17
N LEU A 352 9.20 -10.44 -3.19
CA LEU A 352 10.04 -11.55 -2.70
C LEU A 352 9.77 -12.88 -3.42
N GLU A 353 8.73 -12.91 -4.26
CA GLU A 353 8.36 -14.09 -5.04
C GLU A 353 8.23 -13.84 -6.54
N SER A 354 8.23 -12.58 -6.98
CA SER A 354 8.23 -12.20 -8.39
C SER A 354 9.28 -11.14 -8.67
N GLN A 355 9.95 -11.27 -9.82
CA GLN A 355 11.08 -10.42 -10.18
C GLN A 355 10.59 -9.13 -10.84
N LEU A 356 11.34 -8.03 -10.76
CA LEU A 356 11.13 -6.89 -11.65
C LEU A 356 11.46 -7.24 -13.11
N PRO A 357 10.86 -6.55 -14.10
CA PRO A 357 11.22 -6.68 -15.51
C PRO A 357 12.72 -6.46 -15.79
N ILE A 358 13.20 -6.98 -16.92
CA ILE A 358 14.55 -6.66 -17.41
C ILE A 358 14.48 -5.28 -18.08
N ALA A 359 14.72 -4.22 -17.31
CA ALA A 359 14.67 -2.84 -17.76
C ALA A 359 15.85 -2.01 -17.22
N PRO A 360 17.08 -2.21 -17.72
CA PRO A 360 18.28 -1.53 -17.20
C PRO A 360 18.23 0.00 -17.29
N SER A 361 17.43 0.58 -18.20
CA SER A 361 17.29 2.04 -18.31
C SER A 361 16.24 2.64 -17.36
N MET A 362 15.32 1.82 -16.85
CA MET A 362 14.30 2.25 -15.89
C MET A 362 14.96 2.59 -14.55
N LYS A 363 14.68 3.78 -14.01
CA LYS A 363 15.16 4.19 -12.67
C LYS A 363 14.08 3.96 -11.61
N ILE A 364 14.46 3.46 -10.46
CA ILE A 364 13.55 3.23 -9.33
C ILE A 364 13.92 4.24 -8.23
N TYR A 365 12.94 5.03 -7.80
CA TYR A 365 13.07 5.98 -6.70
C TYR A 365 12.14 5.54 -5.57
N CYS A 366 12.70 5.17 -4.42
CA CYS A 366 11.94 4.80 -3.23
C CYS A 366 11.98 5.98 -2.25
N LEU A 367 10.86 6.66 -2.12
CA LEU A 367 10.69 7.93 -1.43
C LEU A 367 9.73 7.73 -0.26
N TYR A 368 10.17 7.88 0.99
CA TYR A 368 9.29 7.68 2.14
C TYR A 368 9.71 8.50 3.35
N GLY A 369 8.76 8.72 4.25
CA GLY A 369 8.96 9.52 5.45
C GLY A 369 9.47 8.66 6.60
N VAL A 370 10.15 9.30 7.55
CA VAL A 370 10.71 8.65 8.75
C VAL A 370 10.58 9.57 9.97
N GLY A 371 10.72 9.01 11.16
CA GLY A 371 10.68 9.74 12.43
C GLY A 371 9.29 9.91 13.04
N LEU A 372 8.38 8.97 12.78
CA LEU A 372 7.03 8.94 13.35
C LEU A 372 6.69 7.61 14.04
N PRO A 373 5.93 7.67 15.15
CA PRO A 373 5.45 6.49 15.87
C PRO A 373 4.52 5.63 15.01
N THR A 374 4.90 4.37 14.79
CA THR A 374 4.17 3.40 13.98
C THR A 374 3.94 2.10 14.74
N GLU A 375 2.72 1.56 14.64
CA GLU A 375 2.36 0.29 15.28
C GLU A 375 3.09 -0.90 14.63
N ARG A 376 3.85 -1.64 15.44
CA ARG A 376 4.73 -2.73 14.97
C ARG A 376 4.30 -4.13 15.43
N SER A 377 3.69 -4.24 16.61
CA SER A 377 3.15 -5.48 17.19
C SER A 377 1.91 -5.18 18.05
N TYR A 378 1.05 -6.18 18.26
CA TYR A 378 -0.28 -5.99 18.87
C TYR A 378 -0.56 -7.03 19.95
N TYR A 379 -1.20 -6.59 21.04
CA TYR A 379 -1.57 -7.43 22.17
C TYR A 379 -3.07 -7.67 22.23
N TYR A 380 -3.46 -8.93 22.39
CA TYR A 380 -4.83 -9.37 22.53
C TYR A 380 -5.03 -10.08 23.87
N THR A 381 -6.09 -9.83 24.63
CA THR A 381 -6.40 -10.65 25.80
C THR A 381 -7.15 -11.90 25.43
N ARG A 382 -6.74 -13.03 25.98
CA ARG A 382 -7.37 -14.32 25.71
C ARG A 382 -8.84 -14.32 26.15
N ALA A 383 -9.75 -14.69 25.24
CA ALA A 383 -11.10 -15.08 25.63
C ALA A 383 -11.05 -16.43 26.38
N ASN A 384 -11.91 -16.66 27.36
CA ASN A 384 -11.94 -17.89 28.18
C ASN A 384 -12.17 -19.20 27.39
N ASP A 385 -12.29 -19.16 26.06
CA ASP A 385 -12.43 -20.32 25.19
C ASP A 385 -11.18 -20.55 24.33
N ASP A 386 -10.89 -21.83 24.07
CA ASP A 386 -9.73 -22.32 23.32
C ASP A 386 -9.80 -21.86 21.85
N ILE A 387 -9.17 -20.72 21.51
CA ILE A 387 -9.10 -20.14 20.15
C ILE A 387 -8.56 -21.15 19.12
N SER A 388 -7.86 -22.19 19.59
CA SER A 388 -7.34 -23.31 18.79
C SER A 388 -8.41 -24.31 18.30
N LYS A 389 -9.66 -24.23 18.80
CA LYS A 389 -10.76 -25.12 18.38
C LYS A 389 -11.79 -24.36 17.54
N PRO A 390 -11.72 -24.46 16.20
CA PRO A 390 -12.71 -23.83 15.34
C PRO A 390 -14.07 -24.52 15.52
N SER A 391 -15.06 -23.81 16.06
CA SER A 391 -16.45 -24.20 15.83
C SER A 391 -16.78 -23.89 14.38
N MET A 392 -17.25 -24.89 13.65
CA MET A 392 -17.40 -24.92 12.19
C MET A 392 -18.35 -23.85 11.58
N ASP A 393 -18.92 -22.97 12.41
CA ASP A 393 -19.99 -22.03 12.05
C ASP A 393 -19.89 -20.64 12.74
N CYS A 394 -18.80 -20.32 13.46
CA CYS A 394 -18.66 -19.01 14.12
C CYS A 394 -17.36 -18.31 13.71
N ASP A 395 -17.49 -17.12 13.10
CA ASP A 395 -16.44 -16.09 13.09
C ASP A 395 -15.98 -15.87 14.55
N ILE A 396 -14.75 -16.25 14.89
CA ILE A 396 -14.20 -16.01 16.23
C ILE A 396 -13.99 -14.49 16.36
N ASP A 397 -14.74 -13.87 17.28
CA ASP A 397 -14.70 -12.43 17.47
C ASP A 397 -13.50 -12.01 18.33
N VAL A 398 -12.35 -11.86 17.69
CA VAL A 398 -11.12 -11.33 18.32
C VAL A 398 -11.11 -9.80 18.42
N SER A 399 -12.16 -9.11 17.95
CA SER A 399 -12.19 -7.65 17.89
C SER A 399 -12.31 -6.98 19.27
N ALA A 400 -12.94 -7.68 20.21
CA ALA A 400 -13.07 -7.24 21.60
C ALA A 400 -11.81 -7.49 22.44
N LEU A 401 -10.83 -8.21 21.89
CA LEU A 401 -9.67 -8.70 22.63
C LEU A 401 -8.46 -7.79 22.52
N LEU A 402 -8.40 -6.87 21.54
CA LEU A 402 -7.24 -5.99 21.36
C LEU A 402 -7.08 -5.03 22.55
N ASN A 403 -5.97 -5.16 23.27
CA ASN A 403 -5.67 -4.46 24.51
C ASN A 403 -4.40 -3.58 24.49
N GLY A 404 -3.55 -3.71 23.47
CA GLY A 404 -2.35 -2.86 23.34
C GLY A 404 -1.64 -2.99 22.01
N THR A 405 -0.65 -2.12 21.79
CA THR A 405 0.22 -2.10 20.61
C THR A 405 1.61 -1.63 21.00
N ASP A 406 2.66 -2.27 20.50
CA ASP A 406 4.00 -1.66 20.55
C ASP A 406 4.18 -0.72 19.37
N ILE A 407 4.89 0.36 19.64
CA ILE A 407 5.12 1.45 18.71
C ILE A 407 6.61 1.56 18.46
N LYS A 408 6.96 1.82 17.21
CA LYS A 408 8.30 2.15 16.78
C LYS A 408 8.38 3.59 16.30
N GLU A 409 9.30 4.36 16.85
CA GLU A 409 9.31 5.83 16.74
C GLU A 409 9.98 6.37 15.45
N GLU A 410 10.67 5.54 14.67
CA GLU A 410 11.48 5.99 13.52
C GLU A 410 10.77 5.88 12.16
N ASP A 411 9.50 5.43 12.15
CA ASP A 411 8.79 4.99 10.95
C ASP A 411 7.98 6.15 10.29
N ASP A 412 7.01 5.85 9.41
CA ASP A 412 6.22 6.89 8.69
C ASP A 412 4.83 7.18 9.30
N GLY A 413 4.52 6.61 10.46
CA GLY A 413 3.23 6.70 11.16
C GLY A 413 2.23 5.59 10.81
N THR A 414 2.45 4.82 9.74
CA THR A 414 1.56 3.73 9.30
C THR A 414 2.31 2.46 8.90
N VAL A 415 3.39 2.59 8.14
CA VAL A 415 4.17 1.52 7.55
C VAL A 415 5.56 1.50 8.17
N PRO A 416 6.01 0.36 8.71
CA PRO A 416 7.36 0.24 9.23
C PRO A 416 8.43 0.51 8.17
N VAL A 417 9.53 1.15 8.55
CA VAL A 417 10.70 1.43 7.70
C VAL A 417 11.23 0.14 7.08
N LEU A 418 11.20 -0.97 7.81
CA LEU A 418 11.52 -2.28 7.28
C LEU A 418 10.73 -2.58 6.00
N SER A 419 9.44 -2.26 5.96
CA SER A 419 8.61 -2.50 4.79
C SER A 419 8.78 -1.49 3.67
N LEU A 420 8.99 -0.23 4.04
CA LEU A 420 9.23 0.87 3.11
C LEU A 420 10.56 0.73 2.37
N GLY A 421 11.59 0.29 3.09
CA GLY A 421 12.97 0.36 2.67
C GLY A 421 13.61 -0.96 2.26
N TYR A 422 13.15 -2.13 2.75
CA TYR A 422 13.87 -3.42 2.54
C TYR A 422 14.20 -3.71 1.08
N MET A 423 13.25 -3.50 0.15
CA MET A 423 13.51 -3.78 -1.25
C MET A 423 14.51 -2.79 -1.86
N CYS A 424 14.60 -1.57 -1.36
CA CYS A 424 15.33 -0.47 -2.01
C CYS A 424 16.64 -0.07 -1.32
N ALA A 425 16.85 -0.48 -0.07
CA ALA A 425 18.06 -0.20 0.70
C ALA A 425 19.31 -0.77 0.00
N PRO A 426 20.52 -0.23 0.20
CA PRO A 426 21.75 -0.74 -0.42
C PRO A 426 22.00 -2.25 -0.21
N SER A 427 21.72 -2.78 0.99
CA SER A 427 21.78 -4.23 1.25
C SER A 427 20.51 -5.02 0.90
N GLY A 428 19.54 -4.36 0.26
CA GLY A 428 18.18 -4.83 0.06
C GLY A 428 17.92 -5.76 -1.12
N GLY A 429 16.63 -6.02 -1.33
CA GLY A 429 16.15 -6.99 -2.33
C GLY A 429 16.47 -6.60 -3.78
N TRP A 430 16.24 -5.35 -4.20
CA TRP A 430 16.46 -4.89 -5.58
C TRP A 430 17.88 -4.37 -5.85
N THR A 431 18.74 -4.39 -4.84
CA THR A 431 20.11 -3.87 -4.88
C THR A 431 21.11 -5.01 -4.67
N LYS A 432 21.49 -5.35 -3.43
CA LYS A 432 22.40 -6.45 -3.10
C LYS A 432 21.90 -7.79 -3.63
N HIS A 433 20.60 -8.03 -3.59
CA HIS A 433 19.97 -9.26 -4.09
C HIS A 433 19.32 -9.08 -5.48
N ALA A 434 19.78 -8.10 -6.28
CA ALA A 434 19.23 -7.79 -7.61
C ALA A 434 19.20 -9.02 -8.55
N ASP A 435 20.22 -9.88 -8.47
CA ASP A 435 20.28 -11.15 -9.18
C ASP A 435 19.03 -12.04 -9.01
N LEU A 436 18.36 -11.92 -7.86
CA LEU A 436 17.09 -12.58 -7.57
C LEU A 436 15.93 -11.68 -7.98
N TYR A 437 15.83 -10.46 -7.44
CA TYR A 437 14.58 -9.70 -7.48
C TYR A 437 14.55 -8.54 -8.49
N ASN A 438 15.69 -8.12 -9.03
CA ASN A 438 15.86 -7.05 -10.02
C ASN A 438 16.83 -7.48 -11.15
N PRO A 439 16.43 -8.46 -12.00
CA PRO A 439 17.32 -9.07 -12.99
C PRO A 439 17.78 -8.10 -14.10
N GLY A 440 17.07 -6.98 -14.29
CA GLY A 440 17.51 -5.91 -15.19
C GLY A 440 18.58 -5.00 -14.60
N HIS A 441 18.89 -5.13 -13.30
CA HIS A 441 19.74 -4.21 -12.54
C HIS A 441 19.34 -2.75 -12.73
N SER A 442 18.02 -2.49 -12.80
CA SER A 442 17.47 -1.13 -12.83
C SER A 442 18.05 -0.32 -11.67
N PRO A 443 18.63 0.87 -11.90
CA PRO A 443 19.20 1.69 -10.83
C PRO A 443 18.16 2.03 -9.77
N VAL A 444 18.53 1.87 -8.50
CA VAL A 444 17.65 2.15 -7.35
C VAL A 444 18.22 3.31 -6.54
N VAL A 445 17.38 4.29 -6.21
CA VAL A 445 17.70 5.42 -5.33
C VAL A 445 16.72 5.43 -4.17
N LEU A 446 17.22 5.30 -2.95
CA LEU A 446 16.44 5.41 -1.72
C LEU A 446 16.63 6.80 -1.11
N LYS A 447 15.53 7.52 -0.85
CA LYS A 447 15.61 8.84 -0.21
C LYS A 447 14.54 8.99 0.87
N GLU A 448 15.00 9.19 2.10
CA GLU A 448 14.16 9.37 3.28
C GLU A 448 13.91 10.85 3.59
N TYR A 449 12.71 11.16 4.09
CA TYR A 449 12.30 12.51 4.49
C TYR A 449 11.95 12.50 5.98
N LEU A 450 12.83 13.08 6.79
CA LEU A 450 12.60 13.19 8.23
C LEU A 450 11.40 14.08 8.51
N HIS A 451 10.45 13.57 9.28
CA HIS A 451 9.27 14.31 9.71
C HIS A 451 9.68 15.47 10.63
N GLU A 452 9.15 16.66 10.35
CA GLU A 452 9.18 17.79 11.27
C GLU A 452 7.75 18.29 11.48
N GLN A 453 7.32 18.35 12.75
CA GLN A 453 6.00 18.90 13.09
C GLN A 453 5.96 20.40 12.78
N SER A 454 4.86 20.87 12.20
CA SER A 454 4.66 22.30 11.96
C SER A 454 4.39 23.04 13.28
N ASP A 455 5.05 24.19 13.47
CA ASP A 455 4.75 25.12 14.57
C ASP A 455 3.33 25.73 14.47
N SER A 456 2.76 25.72 13.27
CA SER A 456 1.42 26.28 13.00
C SER A 456 0.33 25.25 13.27
N LYS A 457 -0.51 25.52 14.28
CA LYS A 457 -1.73 24.72 14.54
C LYS A 457 -2.78 24.77 13.42
N LEU A 458 -2.60 25.65 12.43
CA LEU A 458 -3.45 25.71 11.23
C LEU A 458 -3.03 24.65 10.19
N ASP A 459 -1.81 24.11 10.30
CA ASP A 459 -1.32 23.03 9.44
C ASP A 459 -1.77 21.68 9.98
N VAL A 460 -3.05 21.38 9.79
CA VAL A 460 -3.71 20.15 10.28
C VAL A 460 -3.08 18.85 9.69
N ARG A 461 -2.14 18.97 8.75
CA ARG A 461 -1.48 17.87 8.01
C ARG A 461 0.06 18.03 7.95
N GLY A 462 0.68 18.38 9.07
CA GLY A 462 2.14 18.26 9.27
C GLY A 462 3.05 19.30 8.57
N GLY A 463 2.49 20.32 7.91
CA GLY A 463 3.28 21.40 7.28
C GLY A 463 4.09 20.96 6.03
N SER A 464 5.15 21.70 5.70
CA SER A 464 5.96 21.49 4.49
C SER A 464 6.97 20.35 4.59
N LYS A 465 7.24 19.86 5.80
CA LYS A 465 8.18 18.78 6.08
C LYS A 465 7.51 17.55 6.71
N ALA A 466 6.20 17.41 6.45
CA ALA A 466 5.47 16.24 6.90
C ALA A 466 6.07 14.96 6.28
N GLY A 467 6.44 14.03 7.14
CA GLY A 467 6.84 12.66 6.77
C GLY A 467 5.77 11.60 7.03
N ASP A 468 4.55 12.00 7.45
CA ASP A 468 3.46 11.04 7.71
C ASP A 468 3.03 10.35 6.41
N HIS A 469 2.65 9.07 6.50
CA HIS A 469 2.34 8.19 5.38
C HIS A 469 1.48 8.82 4.27
N VAL A 470 0.48 9.64 4.63
CA VAL A 470 -0.37 10.33 3.65
C VAL A 470 0.06 11.78 3.46
N ASP A 471 0.57 12.45 4.50
CA ASP A 471 0.99 13.84 4.43
C ASP A 471 2.29 14.04 3.64
N ILE A 472 3.07 12.98 3.42
CA ILE A 472 4.28 13.02 2.59
C ILE A 472 4.00 13.48 1.17
N LEU A 473 2.79 13.24 0.63
CA LEU A 473 2.35 13.78 -0.67
C LEU A 473 2.32 15.32 -0.71
N GLY A 474 2.43 15.98 0.44
CA GLY A 474 2.58 17.42 0.56
C GLY A 474 3.95 17.89 1.04
N ASN A 475 4.91 16.98 1.17
CA ASN A 475 6.28 17.28 1.55
C ASN A 475 6.95 18.10 0.45
N TRP A 476 7.53 19.22 0.85
CA TRP A 476 8.11 20.20 -0.05
C TRP A 476 9.33 19.64 -0.79
N GLU A 477 10.21 18.93 -0.07
CA GLU A 477 11.45 18.42 -0.65
C GLU A 477 11.16 17.26 -1.60
N MET A 478 10.31 16.34 -1.18
CA MET A 478 9.90 15.23 -2.04
C MET A 478 9.21 15.74 -3.31
N THR A 479 8.38 16.77 -3.20
CA THR A 479 7.75 17.39 -4.37
C THR A 479 8.81 17.99 -5.30
N LEU A 480 9.84 18.64 -4.78
CA LEU A 480 10.96 19.13 -5.60
C LEU A 480 11.70 17.98 -6.30
N ASP A 481 11.93 16.86 -5.62
CA ASP A 481 12.55 15.68 -6.23
C ASP A 481 11.70 15.09 -7.36
N ILE A 482 10.37 14.99 -7.18
CA ILE A 482 9.45 14.59 -8.25
C ILE A 482 9.55 15.53 -9.45
N LEU A 483 9.54 16.86 -9.22
CA LEU A 483 9.66 17.85 -10.29
C LEU A 483 10.98 17.70 -11.06
N GLN A 484 12.08 17.41 -10.37
CA GLN A 484 13.37 17.14 -11.01
C GLN A 484 13.34 15.84 -11.82
N ILE A 485 12.73 14.77 -11.31
CA ILE A 485 12.61 13.48 -12.02
C ILE A 485 11.83 13.65 -13.33
N VAL A 486 10.64 14.25 -13.26
CA VAL A 486 9.75 14.40 -14.44
C VAL A 486 10.31 15.39 -15.48
N ALA A 487 11.16 16.32 -15.05
CA ALA A 487 11.88 17.27 -15.92
C ALA A 487 13.21 16.73 -16.47
N ASN A 488 13.47 15.42 -16.35
CA ASN A 488 14.72 14.77 -16.77
C ASN A 488 15.99 15.29 -16.10
N LYS A 489 15.84 15.69 -14.83
CA LYS A 489 16.92 16.12 -13.93
C LYS A 489 17.01 15.21 -12.71
N GLY A 490 16.48 13.99 -12.81
CA GLY A 490 16.46 12.98 -11.74
C GLY A 490 17.85 12.49 -11.29
N SER A 491 18.93 12.85 -11.98
CA SER A 491 20.31 12.65 -11.49
C SER A 491 20.65 13.49 -10.26
N ASN A 492 19.91 14.58 -10.04
CA ASN A 492 20.08 15.44 -8.87
C ASN A 492 19.42 14.83 -7.61
N VAL A 493 18.53 13.87 -7.78
CA VAL A 493 17.89 13.16 -6.67
C VAL A 493 18.85 12.07 -6.21
N THR A 494 19.57 12.35 -5.13
CA THR A 494 20.59 11.46 -4.57
C THR A 494 20.06 10.67 -3.38
N GLN A 495 20.74 9.56 -3.08
CA GLN A 495 20.40 8.71 -1.95
C GLN A 495 20.57 9.46 -0.63
N ARG A 496 19.60 9.31 0.28
CA ARG A 496 19.69 9.76 1.67
C ARG A 496 18.98 8.77 2.57
N ILE A 497 19.72 8.24 3.54
CA ILE A 497 19.22 7.30 4.55
C ILE A 497 19.52 7.94 5.91
N VAL A 498 18.50 8.08 6.73
CA VAL A 498 18.52 8.67 8.08
C VAL A 498 18.14 7.61 9.12
N SER A 499 17.24 6.70 8.78
CA SER A 499 16.81 5.58 9.62
C SER A 499 17.86 4.47 9.71
N ASN A 500 17.62 3.50 10.59
CA ASN A 500 18.47 2.33 10.75
C ASN A 500 18.17 1.20 9.74
N ILE A 501 17.48 1.48 8.63
CA ILE A 501 17.06 0.47 7.65
C ILE A 501 18.21 -0.41 7.16
N GLU A 502 19.39 0.18 6.92
CA GLU A 502 20.53 -0.58 6.41
C GLU A 502 21.01 -1.61 7.43
N ASP A 503 21.02 -1.28 8.71
CA ASP A 503 21.37 -2.20 9.79
C ASP A 503 20.35 -3.34 9.90
N TYR A 504 19.06 -3.06 9.69
CA TYR A 504 18.01 -4.09 9.71
C TYR A 504 18.15 -5.05 8.54
N VAL A 505 18.32 -4.50 7.34
CA VAL A 505 18.43 -5.28 6.13
C VAL A 505 19.68 -6.19 6.16
N GLN A 506 20.79 -5.72 6.74
CA GLN A 506 22.00 -6.54 6.89
C GLN A 506 21.83 -7.74 7.83
N LYS A 507 20.89 -7.68 8.79
CA LYS A 507 20.57 -8.79 9.68
C LYS A 507 19.67 -9.85 9.02
N ILE A 508 19.07 -9.55 7.87
CA ILE A 508 18.22 -10.48 7.12
C ILE A 508 19.10 -11.34 6.22
N ASN A 509 19.15 -12.66 6.49
CA ASN A 509 19.95 -13.58 5.68
C ASN A 509 19.15 -14.12 4.48
N ILE A 510 19.51 -13.68 3.27
CA ILE A 510 18.99 -14.22 2.01
C ILE A 510 20.10 -14.99 1.29
N GLU A 511 20.03 -16.31 1.36
CA GLU A 511 20.94 -17.20 0.62
C GLU A 511 20.28 -17.71 -0.66
N PRO A 512 20.87 -17.41 -1.85
CA PRO A 512 20.35 -17.94 -3.11
C PRO A 512 20.38 -19.46 -3.11
N LEU A 513 19.21 -20.08 -3.31
CA LEU A 513 19.10 -21.50 -3.53
C LEU A 513 19.30 -21.82 -5.03
N PRO A 514 19.86 -22.99 -5.36
CA PRO A 514 20.09 -23.40 -6.74
C PRO A 514 18.81 -23.50 -7.60
#